data_AF-A0A942B729-F1
#
_entry.id   AF-A0A942B729-F1
#
_cell.length_a   1.000
_cell.length_b   1.000
_cell.length_c   1.000
_cell.angle_alpha   90.00
_cell.angle_beta   90.00
_cell.angle_gamma   90.00
#
_symmetry.space_group_name_H-M   'P 1'
#
loop_
_entity.id
_entity.type
_entity.pdbx_description
1 polymer ?
#
loop_
_entity_poly.entity_id
_entity_poly.type
_entity_poly.pdbx_seq_one_letter_code
_entity_poly.pdbx_strand_id
1 'polypeptide(L)'
;MRLLARMLALALPFALVVGCQKPDAPKKPDAGKKQEDVTPPKPDDPHGDPPAETDICFDAQNRRTPIIMFHDLVEKRGKDTVWYDCTTEEFKDILDKIKEDGLTVISLNDLCSHLATGKEIPEKSIVLTFDDNYQSFYDIAWPMLRERQYPATVFVHTAFVGSQQGRPKMSWDTLKELVKDPLFTVGGHTINHYEDLKDRDLETQRHELTDSKTELESKLGVKVDLLAYPNGSNGEDTQAIAREAGYKLAVTVENMPAEESPNIFAVGRYIQTRFKNAVEDCEKAADGAPADVFRMKWNKDAKVHYVDKKFAGIPLRMVIGGIPETVMSPSGRQPVKEIVEQEGGVAGINGGFFAMAAVASTDNAMVGPLKTTEMGQVAPDQSPERWPKINDRPLVIWSKDEFAILPYVPAQMNKSDQYEYFMRDYTDCFMGGVWLVHKGVARTRDQQDVFGAKDIQDPRRRAFIGIMADGEFVAGTVPDSVSSSKLAEAAAEAGVQEAVLIDSGFSTSLVFNDKIKASGHSNRDHPSRPVPHAIVIKGEIDATTDDSEDLSTATSLEPETGSRRRRKR
;
A
#
# COMPACT_ATOMS: atom_id res chain seq x y z
N MET A 1 19.58 -54.71 43.63
CA MET A 1 19.04 -55.18 44.93
C MET A 1 17.58 -54.75 44.98
N ARG A 2 16.64 -55.66 44.65
CA ARG A 2 15.70 -56.38 45.56
C ARG A 2 14.51 -55.51 46.01
N LEU A 3 13.32 -55.73 45.44
CA LEU A 3 12.16 -56.52 45.92
C LEU A 3 11.13 -55.62 46.65
N LEU A 4 9.87 -55.42 46.21
CA LEU A 4 8.68 -56.30 46.12
C LEU A 4 8.05 -56.67 47.49
N ALA A 5 6.72 -56.47 47.58
CA ALA A 5 5.72 -57.08 48.50
C ALA A 5 5.62 -56.50 49.94
N ARG A 6 4.50 -56.52 50.69
CA ARG A 6 3.04 -56.68 50.53
C ARG A 6 2.44 -56.59 51.96
N MET A 7 1.19 -56.12 52.07
CA MET A 7 0.11 -56.64 52.95
C MET A 7 0.01 -56.36 54.47
N LEU A 8 -1.20 -55.85 54.80
CA LEU A 8 -2.16 -56.21 55.89
C LEU A 8 -1.74 -56.01 57.37
N ALA A 9 -2.59 -55.71 58.35
CA ALA A 9 -3.98 -55.25 58.57
C ALA A 9 -4.26 -55.42 60.10
N LEU A 10 -5.46 -55.01 60.55
CA LEU A 10 -6.07 -55.12 61.91
C LEU A 10 -5.82 -53.94 62.86
N ALA A 11 -6.77 -53.47 63.67
CA ALA A 11 -8.22 -53.68 63.78
C ALA A 11 -8.79 -52.56 64.70
N LEU A 12 -10.08 -52.28 64.52
CA LEU A 12 -10.97 -51.30 65.18
C LEU A 12 -11.24 -51.64 66.68
N PRO A 13 -11.87 -50.74 67.51
CA PRO A 13 -13.35 -50.63 67.51
C PRO A 13 -14.01 -49.27 67.89
N PHE A 14 -15.24 -49.09 67.32
CA PHE A 14 -16.53 -48.54 67.82
C PHE A 14 -16.59 -47.23 68.65
N ALA A 15 -17.59 -46.33 68.61
CA ALA A 15 -18.85 -46.04 67.87
C ALA A 15 -19.33 -44.65 68.40
N LEU A 16 -20.08 -43.77 67.71
CA LEU A 16 -21.52 -43.76 67.33
C LEU A 16 -21.74 -42.53 66.41
N VAL A 17 -22.25 -42.66 65.18
CA VAL A 17 -23.65 -42.49 64.71
C VAL A 17 -24.30 -41.11 64.94
N VAL A 18 -24.48 -40.35 63.84
CA VAL A 18 -25.72 -39.75 63.24
C VAL A 18 -25.19 -38.86 62.08
N GLY A 19 -25.65 -38.87 60.83
CA GLY A 19 -26.71 -39.58 60.14
C GLY A 19 -26.67 -39.31 58.61
N CYS A 20 -27.28 -40.25 57.89
CA CYS A 20 -27.87 -40.24 56.55
C CYS A 20 -27.00 -40.05 55.29
N GLN A 21 -27.00 -41.13 54.49
CA GLN A 21 -26.19 -41.45 53.32
C GLN A 21 -26.72 -40.87 52.00
N LYS A 22 -25.78 -40.60 51.08
CA LYS A 22 -25.96 -40.61 49.62
C LYS A 22 -26.05 -42.05 49.10
N PRO A 23 -26.78 -42.32 48.01
CA PRO A 23 -26.51 -43.46 47.13
C PRO A 23 -25.91 -43.02 45.79
N ASP A 24 -25.02 -43.85 45.26
CA ASP A 24 -24.42 -43.72 43.92
C ASP A 24 -25.37 -44.15 42.78
N ALA A 25 -25.00 -43.67 41.60
CA ALA A 25 -25.72 -43.54 40.34
C ALA A 25 -26.31 -44.80 39.66
N PRO A 26 -27.35 -44.60 38.83
CA PRO A 26 -27.62 -45.43 37.65
C PRO A 26 -27.26 -44.70 36.32
N LYS A 27 -26.97 -45.50 35.28
CA LYS A 27 -26.66 -45.07 33.90
C LYS A 27 -27.88 -44.48 33.17
N LYS A 28 -27.56 -43.53 32.26
CA LYS A 28 -28.34 -42.73 31.28
C LYS A 28 -29.75 -43.19 30.87
N PRO A 29 -30.60 -42.18 30.56
CA PRO A 29 -31.22 -42.09 29.23
C PRO A 29 -30.99 -40.72 28.56
N ASP A 30 -31.31 -40.68 27.27
CA ASP A 30 -30.96 -39.71 26.25
C ASP A 30 -31.97 -38.52 26.13
N ALA A 31 -31.52 -37.50 25.39
CA ALA A 31 -32.27 -36.41 24.73
C ALA A 31 -32.78 -35.21 25.56
N GLY A 32 -32.31 -34.01 25.20
CA GLY A 32 -32.96 -32.74 25.56
C GLY A 32 -32.10 -31.48 25.41
N LYS A 33 -31.92 -31.01 24.17
CA LYS A 33 -31.55 -29.66 23.69
C LYS A 33 -30.89 -28.69 24.70
N LYS A 34 -29.61 -28.36 24.49
CA LYS A 34 -28.98 -27.14 25.04
C LYS A 34 -29.54 -25.92 24.32
N GLN A 35 -29.98 -24.95 25.11
CA GLN A 35 -30.35 -23.61 24.71
C GLN A 35 -29.04 -22.83 24.49
N GLU A 36 -28.81 -22.40 23.26
CA GLU A 36 -27.68 -21.53 22.90
C GLU A 36 -27.91 -20.13 23.47
N ASP A 37 -26.89 -19.61 24.14
CA ASP A 37 -26.83 -18.25 24.63
C ASP A 37 -26.56 -17.34 23.42
N VAL A 38 -27.55 -16.52 23.06
CA VAL A 38 -27.49 -15.64 21.89
C VAL A 38 -26.75 -14.36 22.27
N THR A 39 -25.45 -14.31 21.99
CA THR A 39 -24.74 -13.02 21.89
C THR A 39 -25.30 -12.23 20.70
N PRO A 40 -25.57 -10.92 20.84
CA PRO A 40 -26.01 -10.09 19.73
C PRO A 40 -24.92 -10.05 18.65
N PRO A 41 -25.30 -9.97 17.35
CA PRO A 41 -24.33 -9.98 16.27
C PRO A 41 -23.42 -8.74 16.39
N LYS A 42 -22.10 -8.96 16.27
CA LYS A 42 -21.15 -7.88 15.99
C LYS A 42 -21.59 -7.16 14.71
N PRO A 43 -21.41 -5.84 14.58
CA PRO A 43 -21.52 -5.18 13.29
C PRO A 43 -20.58 -5.88 12.31
N ASP A 44 -21.09 -6.26 11.15
CA ASP A 44 -20.31 -6.83 10.05
C ASP A 44 -19.24 -5.83 9.62
N ASP A 45 -17.99 -6.09 10.01
CA ASP A 45 -16.81 -5.42 9.46
C ASP A 45 -16.34 -6.23 8.24
N PRO A 46 -16.41 -5.68 7.02
CA PRO A 46 -15.93 -6.39 5.83
C PRO A 46 -14.40 -6.54 5.80
N HIS A 47 -13.65 -5.89 6.69
CA HIS A 47 -12.19 -5.95 6.74
C HIS A 47 -11.72 -6.29 8.17
N GLY A 48 -11.86 -7.56 8.57
CA GLY A 48 -11.37 -8.03 9.87
C GLY A 48 -9.94 -7.57 10.17
N ASP A 49 -9.67 -7.24 11.43
CA ASP A 49 -8.44 -6.57 11.92
C ASP A 49 -7.17 -6.87 11.09
N PRO A 50 -6.45 -5.83 10.60
CA PRO A 50 -5.18 -6.04 9.90
C PRO A 50 -4.16 -6.78 10.80
N PRO A 51 -3.18 -7.50 10.23
CA PRO A 51 -2.22 -8.28 11.00
C PRO A 51 -1.50 -7.40 12.03
N ALA A 52 -1.11 -8.00 13.17
CA ALA A 52 -0.44 -7.37 14.31
C ALA A 52 1.02 -6.95 14.01
N GLU A 53 1.28 -6.46 12.81
CA GLU A 53 2.59 -6.17 12.26
C GLU A 53 2.99 -4.71 12.47
N THR A 54 4.30 -4.50 12.57
CA THR A 54 4.91 -3.19 12.77
C THR A 54 5.16 -2.45 11.46
N ASP A 55 5.05 -3.13 10.31
CA ASP A 55 5.45 -2.57 9.02
C ASP A 55 4.52 -1.44 8.59
N ILE A 56 5.07 -0.48 7.83
CA ILE A 56 4.27 0.58 7.23
C ILE A 56 3.28 -0.05 6.25
N CYS A 57 1.99 0.20 6.46
CA CYS A 57 0.90 -0.29 5.64
C CYS A 57 1.18 0.02 4.18
N PHE A 58 1.01 -1.00 3.35
CA PHE A 58 1.25 -0.92 1.93
C PHE A 58 0.56 0.28 1.25
N ASP A 59 -0.70 0.54 1.58
CA ASP A 59 -1.46 1.66 0.99
C ASP A 59 -0.88 3.04 1.36
N ALA A 60 -0.20 3.14 2.50
CA ALA A 60 0.44 4.36 2.94
C ALA A 60 1.69 4.71 2.12
N GLN A 61 2.43 3.71 1.64
CA GLN A 61 3.77 3.85 1.04
C GLN A 61 3.83 4.71 -0.24
N ASN A 62 2.68 5.17 -0.73
CA ASN A 62 2.55 6.01 -1.92
C ASN A 62 2.49 7.50 -1.61
N ARG A 63 2.50 7.85 -0.32
CA ARG A 63 2.72 9.21 0.15
C ARG A 63 4.17 9.38 0.57
N ARG A 64 4.59 10.63 0.63
CA ARG A 64 5.87 11.04 1.21
C ARG A 64 5.55 12.24 2.09
N THR A 65 5.48 12.02 3.39
CA THR A 65 5.10 13.02 4.37
C THR A 65 6.34 13.38 5.18
N PRO A 66 6.79 14.64 5.14
CA PRO A 66 7.87 15.10 6.00
C PRO A 66 7.33 15.31 7.42
N ILE A 67 8.06 14.78 8.40
CA ILE A 67 7.89 15.10 9.81
C ILE A 67 9.02 16.06 10.20
N ILE A 68 8.68 17.29 10.58
CA ILE A 68 9.65 18.29 10.99
C ILE A 68 9.82 18.24 12.51
N MET A 69 11.07 18.10 12.92
CA MET A 69 11.51 18.04 14.31
C MET A 69 12.12 19.38 14.72
N PHE A 70 11.51 19.97 15.74
CA PHE A 70 12.00 21.14 16.46
C PHE A 70 12.44 20.73 17.86
N HIS A 71 13.26 21.57 18.48
CA HIS A 71 13.65 21.43 19.89
C HIS A 71 13.29 22.74 20.60
N ASP A 72 14.27 23.58 20.88
CA ASP A 72 14.08 24.85 21.56
C ASP A 72 13.87 26.01 20.58
N LEU A 73 12.98 26.93 20.96
CA LEU A 73 12.76 28.19 20.27
C LEU A 73 13.40 29.34 21.06
N VAL A 74 14.23 30.12 20.37
CA VAL A 74 14.97 31.23 20.98
C VAL A 74 14.65 32.55 20.27
N GLU A 75 14.65 33.68 20.97
CA GLU A 75 14.41 34.96 20.29
C GLU A 75 15.52 35.28 19.28
N LYS A 76 16.79 35.01 19.65
CA LYS A 76 17.98 35.27 18.85
C LYS A 76 19.06 34.23 19.14
N ARG A 77 19.85 33.89 18.13
CA ARG A 77 21.04 33.04 18.29
C ARG A 77 22.08 33.74 19.17
N GLY A 78 22.72 32.98 20.07
CA GLY A 78 23.64 33.47 21.09
C GLY A 78 24.73 32.47 21.44
N LYS A 79 25.47 32.72 22.54
CA LYS A 79 26.55 31.82 22.97
C LYS A 79 26.05 30.47 23.49
N ASP A 80 24.86 30.45 24.05
CA ASP A 80 24.24 29.25 24.65
C ASP A 80 23.31 28.53 23.66
N THR A 81 23.29 28.97 22.40
CA THR A 81 22.50 28.33 21.35
C THR A 81 23.31 27.30 20.59
N VAL A 82 22.64 26.23 20.19
CA VAL A 82 23.19 25.12 19.41
C VAL A 82 22.65 25.16 17.97
N TRP A 83 23.26 24.39 17.08
CA TRP A 83 22.99 24.47 15.65
C TRP A 83 21.55 24.11 15.26
N TYR A 84 20.87 23.31 16.09
CA TYR A 84 19.48 22.90 15.88
C TYR A 84 18.45 23.79 16.58
N ASP A 85 18.87 24.81 17.35
CA ASP A 85 17.94 25.81 17.86
C ASP A 85 17.29 26.57 16.72
N CYS A 86 16.00 26.86 16.87
CA CYS A 86 15.22 27.61 15.91
C CYS A 86 14.90 28.98 16.49
N THR A 87 15.21 30.05 15.76
CA THR A 87 14.80 31.38 16.20
C THR A 87 13.30 31.58 16.00
N THR A 88 12.68 32.47 16.76
CA THR A 88 11.26 32.83 16.56
C THR A 88 10.96 33.29 15.14
N GLU A 89 11.88 34.03 14.49
CA GLU A 89 11.70 34.45 13.10
C GLU A 89 11.86 33.27 12.12
N GLU A 90 12.88 32.42 12.30
CA GLU A 90 13.04 31.20 11.47
C GLU A 90 11.81 30.28 11.59
N PHE A 91 11.25 30.14 12.79
CA PHE A 91 10.04 29.34 13.00
C PHE A 91 8.85 29.94 12.26
N LYS A 92 8.64 31.25 12.39
CA LYS A 92 7.58 31.97 11.67
C LYS A 92 7.73 31.85 10.17
N ASP A 93 8.94 32.00 9.64
CA ASP A 93 9.24 31.82 8.21
C ASP A 93 8.86 30.41 7.74
N ILE A 94 9.17 29.37 8.53
CA ILE A 94 8.75 27.99 8.22
C ILE A 94 7.22 27.88 8.18
N LEU A 95 6.50 28.44 9.17
CA LEU A 95 5.04 28.37 9.20
C LEU A 95 4.37 29.10 8.03
N ASP A 96 4.91 30.26 7.65
CA ASP A 96 4.44 31.04 6.52
C ASP A 96 4.76 30.30 5.20
N LYS A 97 5.93 29.67 5.10
CA LYS A 97 6.31 28.86 3.95
C LYS A 97 5.43 27.62 3.74
N ILE A 98 5.05 26.93 4.81
CA ILE A 98 4.06 25.83 4.77
C ILE A 98 2.77 26.28 4.07
N LYS A 99 2.28 27.47 4.41
CA LYS A 99 1.08 28.04 3.80
C LYS A 99 1.29 28.42 2.34
N GLU A 100 2.41 29.06 2.02
CA GLU A 100 2.76 29.47 0.66
C GLU A 100 2.89 28.28 -0.31
N ASP A 101 3.45 27.16 0.16
CA ASP A 101 3.67 25.95 -0.65
C ASP A 101 2.41 25.05 -0.76
N GLY A 102 1.32 25.46 -0.11
CA GLY A 102 0.05 24.72 -0.09
C GLY A 102 0.11 23.42 0.70
N LEU A 103 1.03 23.33 1.68
CA LEU A 103 1.15 22.17 2.55
C LEU A 103 0.02 22.18 3.60
N THR A 104 -0.51 21.01 3.91
CA THR A 104 -1.52 20.81 4.95
C THR A 104 -0.87 20.21 6.19
N VAL A 105 -0.90 20.93 7.31
CA VAL A 105 -0.37 20.39 8.58
C VAL A 105 -1.37 19.38 9.15
N ILE A 106 -0.95 18.12 9.27
CA ILE A 106 -1.77 17.05 9.88
C ILE A 106 -1.19 16.64 11.24
N SER A 107 -2.02 16.03 12.08
CA SER A 107 -1.57 15.52 13.37
C SER A 107 -0.69 14.26 13.18
N LEU A 108 0.25 14.02 14.09
CA LEU A 108 1.03 12.77 14.07
C LEU A 108 0.14 11.54 14.34
N ASN A 109 -1.03 11.71 14.97
CA ASN A 109 -2.03 10.63 15.12
C ASN A 109 -2.72 10.29 13.79
N ASP A 110 -3.01 11.28 12.95
CA ASP A 110 -3.55 11.04 11.60
C ASP A 110 -2.50 10.36 10.72
N LEU A 111 -1.24 10.82 10.79
CA LEU A 111 -0.15 10.14 10.11
C LEU A 111 0.07 8.72 10.65
N CYS A 112 0.00 8.50 11.97
CA CYS A 112 0.04 7.15 12.56
C CYS A 112 -1.07 6.25 11.99
N SER A 113 -2.29 6.78 11.86
CA SER A 113 -3.41 6.05 11.27
C SER A 113 -3.16 5.74 9.80
N HIS A 114 -2.65 6.70 9.04
CA HIS A 114 -2.25 6.52 7.65
C HIS A 114 -1.20 5.40 7.52
N LEU A 115 -0.09 5.52 8.23
CA LEU A 115 0.99 4.54 8.20
C LEU A 115 0.55 3.14 8.66
N ALA A 116 -0.41 3.03 9.59
CA ALA A 116 -0.89 1.74 10.07
C ALA A 116 -1.96 1.09 9.18
N THR A 117 -2.77 1.88 8.46
CA THR A 117 -4.01 1.39 7.83
C THR A 117 -4.23 1.83 6.39
N GLY A 118 -3.38 2.71 5.85
CA GLY A 118 -3.59 3.33 4.55
C GLY A 118 -4.64 4.43 4.53
N LYS A 119 -5.22 4.81 5.69
CA LYS A 119 -6.22 5.88 5.82
C LYS A 119 -5.76 7.12 5.04
N GLU A 120 -6.58 7.59 4.10
CA GLU A 120 -6.21 8.73 3.25
C GLU A 120 -5.89 9.99 4.07
N ILE A 121 -4.85 10.69 3.59
CA ILE A 121 -4.42 12.01 4.07
C ILE A 121 -4.29 12.97 2.88
N PRO A 122 -4.34 14.30 3.11
CA PRO A 122 -4.09 15.29 2.05
C PRO A 122 -2.77 15.01 1.30
N GLU A 123 -2.75 15.20 -0.02
CA GLU A 123 -1.57 14.86 -0.84
C GLU A 123 -0.29 15.59 -0.40
N LYS A 124 -0.40 16.87 -0.04
CA LYS A 124 0.70 17.71 0.43
C LYS A 124 0.71 17.82 1.96
N SER A 125 0.75 16.69 2.66
CA SER A 125 0.76 16.68 4.13
C SER A 125 2.14 17.00 4.72
N ILE A 126 2.17 17.58 5.92
CA ILE A 126 3.38 17.79 6.74
C ILE A 126 3.03 17.65 8.23
N VAL A 127 3.96 17.15 9.04
CA VAL A 127 3.77 17.01 10.51
C VAL A 127 4.80 17.84 11.26
N LEU A 128 4.38 18.47 12.36
CA LEU A 128 5.24 19.26 13.24
C LEU A 128 5.41 18.56 14.60
N THR A 129 6.65 18.37 15.02
CA THR A 129 7.02 17.71 16.29
C THR A 129 8.05 18.53 17.06
N PHE A 130 7.98 18.48 18.38
CA PHE A 130 8.86 19.22 19.28
C PHE A 130 9.39 18.28 20.37
N ASP A 131 10.70 18.21 20.50
CA ASP A 131 11.35 17.32 21.48
C ASP A 131 11.71 18.09 22.77
N ASP A 132 11.96 17.33 23.83
CA ASP A 132 12.47 17.77 25.14
C ASP A 132 11.60 18.71 26.00
N ASN A 133 10.33 18.93 25.67
CA ASN A 133 9.38 19.71 26.49
C ASN A 133 9.90 21.08 26.99
N TYR A 134 10.65 21.81 26.17
CA TYR A 134 11.11 23.17 26.47
C TYR A 134 9.94 24.13 26.73
N GLN A 135 10.12 25.06 27.68
CA GLN A 135 9.12 26.09 28.00
C GLN A 135 8.81 27.01 26.81
N SER A 136 9.79 27.21 25.93
CA SER A 136 9.65 28.01 24.70
C SER A 136 8.58 27.49 23.75
N PHE A 137 8.27 26.18 23.76
CA PHE A 137 7.12 25.66 23.02
C PHE A 137 5.82 26.34 23.48
N TYR A 138 5.57 26.41 24.79
CA TYR A 138 4.36 27.00 25.34
C TYR A 138 4.32 28.52 25.12
N ASP A 139 5.45 29.19 25.32
CA ASP A 139 5.52 30.65 25.27
C ASP A 139 5.50 31.20 23.82
N ILE A 140 6.05 30.45 22.86
CA ILE A 140 6.28 30.89 21.48
C ILE A 140 5.51 30.04 20.46
N ALA A 141 5.75 28.72 20.42
CA ALA A 141 5.18 27.87 19.37
C ALA A 141 3.66 27.76 19.46
N TRP A 142 3.17 27.45 20.67
CA TRP A 142 1.78 27.16 20.95
C TRP A 142 0.82 28.28 20.48
N PRO A 143 1.02 29.57 20.83
CA PRO A 143 0.15 30.63 20.32
C PRO A 143 0.20 30.78 18.78
N MET A 144 1.39 30.66 18.17
CA MET A 144 1.54 30.81 16.71
C MET A 144 0.89 29.68 15.90
N LEU A 145 0.97 28.45 16.42
CA LEU A 145 0.35 27.27 15.83
C LEU A 145 -1.17 27.31 15.97
N ARG A 146 -1.69 27.75 17.14
CA ARG A 146 -3.13 27.93 17.37
C ARG A 146 -3.76 28.94 16.42
N GLU A 147 -3.10 30.08 16.21
CA GLU A 147 -3.55 31.11 15.27
C GLU A 147 -3.73 30.54 13.84
N ARG A 148 -2.87 29.60 13.46
CA ARG A 148 -2.85 28.95 12.13
C ARG A 148 -3.67 27.66 12.05
N GLN A 149 -4.23 27.17 13.16
CA GLN A 149 -4.88 25.86 13.26
C GLN A 149 -3.95 24.69 12.86
N TYR A 150 -2.67 24.80 13.22
CA TYR A 150 -1.68 23.79 12.90
C TYR A 150 -1.52 22.82 14.07
N PRO A 151 -1.84 21.52 13.90
CA PRO A 151 -1.60 20.54 14.94
C PRO A 151 -0.11 20.27 15.12
N ALA A 152 0.28 19.89 16.34
CA ALA A 152 1.66 19.52 16.65
C ALA A 152 1.74 18.49 17.79
N THR A 153 2.85 17.75 17.82
CA THR A 153 3.14 16.80 18.91
C THR A 153 4.35 17.29 19.72
N VAL A 154 4.24 17.25 21.05
CA VAL A 154 5.36 17.54 21.96
C VAL A 154 5.76 16.27 22.68
N PHE A 155 7.02 15.87 22.56
CA PHE A 155 7.59 14.72 23.23
C PHE A 155 8.23 15.15 24.57
N VAL A 156 7.82 14.48 25.66
CA VAL A 156 8.15 14.88 27.03
C VAL A 156 9.01 13.83 27.71
N HIS A 157 10.17 14.23 28.22
CA HIS A 157 11.00 13.39 29.08
C HIS A 157 10.70 13.69 30.56
N THR A 158 10.16 12.71 31.29
CA THR A 158 9.39 13.02 32.52
C THR A 158 10.23 13.53 33.70
N ALA A 159 11.50 13.12 33.82
CA ALA A 159 12.35 13.54 34.94
C ALA A 159 12.66 15.04 34.97
N PHE A 160 12.50 15.74 33.84
CA PHE A 160 12.85 17.15 33.70
C PHE A 160 11.64 18.08 33.66
N VAL A 161 10.41 17.56 33.80
CA VAL A 161 9.20 18.39 33.80
C VAL A 161 9.28 19.44 34.93
N GLY A 162 9.14 20.71 34.58
CA GLY A 162 9.28 21.86 35.48
C GLY A 162 10.71 22.23 35.87
N SER A 163 11.73 21.51 35.36
CA SER A 163 13.13 21.83 35.63
C SER A 163 13.50 23.23 35.12
N GLN A 164 14.21 23.97 35.96
CA GLN A 164 14.84 25.25 35.62
C GLN A 164 16.36 25.13 35.48
N GLN A 165 16.90 23.90 35.60
CA GLN A 165 18.33 23.65 35.40
C GLN A 165 18.63 23.59 33.91
N GLY A 166 19.57 24.42 33.44
CA GLY A 166 19.84 24.57 32.02
C GLY A 166 18.73 25.37 31.34
N ARG A 167 18.11 24.78 30.31
CA ARG A 167 17.02 25.40 29.56
C ARG A 167 15.67 25.09 30.23
N PRO A 168 14.83 26.11 30.52
CA PRO A 168 13.56 25.90 31.21
C PRO A 168 12.65 24.89 30.51
N LYS A 169 12.03 24.03 31.31
CA LYS A 169 11.11 22.99 30.86
C LYS A 169 9.69 23.29 31.32
N MET A 170 8.72 22.94 30.47
CA MET A 170 7.30 23.07 30.82
C MET A 170 6.97 22.36 32.13
N SER A 171 6.12 22.97 32.93
CA SER A 171 5.59 22.37 34.17
C SER A 171 4.46 21.39 33.88
N TRP A 172 4.10 20.55 34.86
CA TRP A 172 2.93 19.68 34.75
C TRP A 172 1.63 20.45 34.52
N ASP A 173 1.49 21.64 35.10
CA ASP A 173 0.27 22.45 34.91
C ASP A 173 0.22 23.05 33.50
N THR A 174 1.38 23.44 32.96
CA THR A 174 1.52 23.85 31.56
C THR A 174 1.15 22.72 30.59
N LEU A 175 1.65 21.50 30.84
CA LEU A 175 1.31 20.33 30.02
C LEU A 175 -0.19 19.98 30.11
N LYS A 176 -0.80 20.08 31.30
CA LYS A 176 -2.26 19.88 31.47
C LYS A 176 -3.09 20.94 30.75
N GLU A 177 -2.57 22.15 30.60
CA GLU A 177 -3.24 23.18 29.80
C GLU A 177 -3.13 22.86 28.30
N LEU A 178 -1.94 22.47 27.86
CA LEU A 178 -1.66 22.11 26.46
C LEU A 178 -2.56 20.97 25.97
N VAL A 179 -2.72 19.88 26.74
CA VAL A 179 -3.54 18.72 26.33
C VAL A 179 -5.05 18.99 26.27
N LYS A 180 -5.52 20.15 26.74
CA LYS A 180 -6.93 20.56 26.57
C LYS A 180 -7.21 21.10 25.17
N ASP A 181 -6.17 21.50 24.44
CA ASP A 181 -6.30 21.97 23.08
C ASP A 181 -6.22 20.78 22.11
N PRO A 182 -7.27 20.50 21.32
CA PRO A 182 -7.33 19.33 20.45
C PRO A 182 -6.30 19.33 19.32
N LEU A 183 -5.64 20.47 19.04
CA LEU A 183 -4.56 20.54 18.06
C LEU A 183 -3.25 19.93 18.58
N PHE A 184 -3.08 19.75 19.89
CA PHE A 184 -1.80 19.38 20.47
C PHE A 184 -1.86 18.01 21.14
N THR A 185 -0.85 17.20 20.83
CA THR A 185 -0.67 15.87 21.40
C THR A 185 0.60 15.83 22.24
N VAL A 186 0.56 15.15 23.38
CA VAL A 186 1.75 14.83 24.17
C VAL A 186 2.18 13.39 23.90
N GLY A 187 3.45 13.22 23.53
CA GLY A 187 4.12 11.93 23.38
C GLY A 187 5.18 11.69 24.45
N GLY A 188 5.60 10.44 24.59
CA GLY A 188 6.70 10.06 25.48
C GLY A 188 8.07 10.37 24.88
N HIS A 189 9.03 10.76 25.72
CA HIS A 189 10.43 10.93 25.35
C HIS A 189 11.39 10.31 26.37
N THR A 190 10.98 9.17 26.94
CA THR A 190 11.67 8.47 28.05
C THR A 190 11.58 9.22 29.39
N ILE A 191 12.29 8.75 30.43
CA ILE A 191 12.37 9.41 31.73
C ILE A 191 13.58 10.33 31.75
N ASN A 192 14.76 9.74 31.54
CA ASN A 192 16.06 10.36 31.79
C ASN A 192 16.79 10.83 30.51
N HIS A 193 16.23 10.57 29.33
CA HIS A 193 16.82 10.97 28.05
C HIS A 193 18.26 10.44 27.86
N TYR A 194 18.44 9.13 27.96
CA TYR A 194 19.74 8.49 27.66
C TYR A 194 20.11 8.66 26.19
N GLU A 195 21.35 9.10 25.91
CA GLU A 195 21.81 9.32 24.54
C GLU A 195 21.72 8.04 23.68
N ASP A 196 22.08 6.90 24.26
CA ASP A 196 22.01 5.58 23.61
C ASP A 196 21.15 4.62 24.41
N LEU A 197 19.82 4.74 24.24
CA LEU A 197 18.83 3.90 24.92
C LEU A 197 18.98 2.42 24.56
N LYS A 198 19.22 2.11 23.28
CA LYS A 198 19.36 0.73 22.79
C LYS A 198 20.54 -0.03 23.40
N ASP A 199 21.55 0.69 23.89
CA ASP A 199 22.76 0.13 24.50
C ASP A 199 22.61 -0.05 26.03
N ARG A 200 21.47 0.36 26.60
CA ARG A 200 21.13 0.06 28.00
C ARG A 200 20.63 -1.38 28.12
N ASP A 201 20.69 -1.94 29.33
CA ASP A 201 20.07 -3.24 29.61
C ASP A 201 18.54 -3.17 29.46
N LEU A 202 17.90 -4.32 29.20
CA LEU A 202 16.47 -4.39 28.90
C LEU A 202 15.57 -3.92 30.05
N GLU A 203 16.01 -4.03 31.30
CA GLU A 203 15.24 -3.54 32.46
C GLU A 203 15.23 -2.02 32.47
N THR A 204 16.38 -1.39 32.24
CA THR A 204 16.50 0.06 32.07
C THR A 204 15.66 0.53 30.88
N GLN A 205 15.72 -0.13 29.72
CA GLN A 205 14.89 0.24 28.57
C GLN A 205 13.38 0.15 28.89
N ARG A 206 12.94 -0.90 29.60
CA ARG A 206 11.54 -1.05 30.04
C ARG A 206 11.12 0.05 31.00
N HIS A 207 11.96 0.37 31.97
CA HIS A 207 11.72 1.46 32.91
C HIS A 207 11.56 2.79 32.17
N GLU A 208 12.52 3.13 31.31
CA GLU A 208 12.51 4.38 30.53
C GLU A 208 11.27 4.52 29.65
N LEU A 209 10.81 3.44 29.01
CA LEU A 209 9.70 3.50 28.04
C LEU A 209 8.32 3.34 28.68
N THR A 210 8.17 2.40 29.61
CA THR A 210 6.86 2.02 30.20
C THR A 210 6.46 2.97 31.32
N ASP A 211 7.40 3.31 32.19
CA ASP A 211 7.08 4.11 33.37
C ASP A 211 6.92 5.59 33.00
N SER A 212 7.67 6.10 31.99
CA SER A 212 7.44 7.44 31.43
C SER A 212 6.04 7.58 30.84
N LYS A 213 5.58 6.59 30.05
CA LYS A 213 4.21 6.54 29.51
C LYS A 213 3.20 6.58 30.66
N THR A 214 3.36 5.70 31.64
CA THR A 214 2.45 5.57 32.78
C THR A 214 2.36 6.87 33.58
N GLU A 215 3.51 7.53 33.81
CA GLU A 215 3.55 8.81 34.50
C GLU A 215 2.82 9.90 33.72
N LEU A 216 3.09 10.04 32.42
CA LEU A 216 2.41 11.02 31.56
C LEU A 216 0.89 10.79 31.55
N GLU A 217 0.44 9.56 31.33
CA GLU A 217 -0.98 9.22 31.29
C GLU A 217 -1.66 9.50 32.64
N SER A 218 -1.01 9.16 33.75
CA SER A 218 -1.51 9.42 35.11
C SER A 218 -1.61 10.91 35.43
N LYS A 219 -0.61 11.72 35.02
CA LYS A 219 -0.55 13.16 35.33
C LYS A 219 -1.45 14.00 34.43
N LEU A 220 -1.65 13.58 33.19
CA LEU A 220 -2.35 14.34 32.15
C LEU A 220 -3.78 13.85 31.91
N GLY A 221 -4.10 12.60 32.25
CA GLY A 221 -5.44 12.02 32.06
C GLY A 221 -5.78 11.75 30.59
N VAL A 222 -4.78 11.66 29.72
CA VAL A 222 -4.91 11.33 28.28
C VAL A 222 -4.05 10.12 27.95
N LYS A 223 -4.36 9.40 26.86
CA LYS A 223 -3.50 8.33 26.36
C LYS A 223 -2.25 8.90 25.70
N VAL A 224 -1.12 8.22 25.87
CA VAL A 224 0.16 8.61 25.27
C VAL A 224 0.58 7.55 24.26
N ASP A 225 0.08 7.68 23.03
CA ASP A 225 0.26 6.67 21.98
C ASP A 225 1.54 6.87 21.15
N LEU A 226 2.23 8.01 21.29
CA LEU A 226 3.35 8.40 20.44
C LEU A 226 4.65 8.47 21.25
N LEU A 227 5.76 8.05 20.66
CA LEU A 227 7.09 8.05 21.28
C LEU A 227 8.11 8.72 20.36
N ALA A 228 9.07 9.46 20.92
CA ALA A 228 10.32 9.81 20.25
C ALA A 228 11.48 9.18 21.01
N TYR A 229 12.39 8.51 20.32
CA TYR A 229 13.62 8.03 20.96
C TYR A 229 14.64 9.16 21.08
N PRO A 230 15.24 9.38 22.26
CA PRO A 230 16.39 10.28 22.41
C PRO A 230 17.47 9.99 21.37
N ASN A 231 17.92 11.02 20.64
CA ASN A 231 18.88 10.92 19.53
C ASN A 231 18.50 9.90 18.43
N GLY A 232 17.25 9.45 18.38
CA GLY A 232 16.80 8.35 17.51
C GLY A 232 17.39 6.99 17.88
N SER A 233 18.04 6.82 19.03
CA SER A 233 18.75 5.60 19.40
C SER A 233 17.78 4.46 19.75
N ASN A 234 17.61 3.53 18.81
CA ASN A 234 16.70 2.39 18.93
C ASN A 234 17.30 1.12 18.29
N GLY A 235 16.78 -0.04 18.70
CA GLY A 235 17.07 -1.36 18.13
C GLY A 235 15.85 -2.28 18.26
N GLU A 236 15.94 -3.51 17.77
CA GLU A 236 14.82 -4.47 17.76
C GLU A 236 14.19 -4.66 19.15
N ASP A 237 15.01 -4.85 20.19
CA ASP A 237 14.54 -4.99 21.57
C ASP A 237 13.85 -3.71 22.07
N THR A 238 14.40 -2.53 21.77
CA THR A 238 13.83 -1.23 22.16
C THR A 238 12.47 -1.01 21.52
N GLN A 239 12.34 -1.32 20.22
CA GLN A 239 11.07 -1.24 19.48
C GLN A 239 10.05 -2.23 20.02
N ALA A 240 10.47 -3.46 20.33
CA ALA A 240 9.60 -4.47 20.94
C ALA A 240 9.06 -4.02 22.30
N ILE A 241 9.92 -3.44 23.15
CA ILE A 241 9.52 -2.88 24.44
C ILE A 241 8.55 -1.71 24.27
N ALA A 242 8.81 -0.80 23.32
CA ALA A 242 7.89 0.31 23.03
C ALA A 242 6.50 -0.19 22.62
N ARG A 243 6.45 -1.22 21.76
CA ARG A 243 5.20 -1.87 21.37
C ARG A 243 4.49 -2.53 22.56
N GLU A 244 5.22 -3.27 23.39
CA GLU A 244 4.69 -3.91 24.59
C GLU A 244 4.15 -2.91 25.62
N ALA A 245 4.78 -1.73 25.73
CA ALA A 245 4.29 -0.62 26.55
C ALA A 245 3.00 0.03 25.98
N GLY A 246 2.59 -0.34 24.75
CA GLY A 246 1.38 0.15 24.12
C GLY A 246 1.54 1.50 23.42
N TYR A 247 2.75 1.87 22.99
CA TYR A 247 2.90 2.92 21.98
C TYR A 247 2.41 2.40 20.62
N LYS A 248 1.90 3.29 19.77
CA LYS A 248 1.39 2.98 18.43
C LYS A 248 2.33 3.42 17.31
N LEU A 249 3.12 4.47 17.56
CA LEU A 249 4.13 4.97 16.63
C LEU A 249 5.32 5.51 17.40
N ALA A 250 6.52 5.26 16.90
CA ALA A 250 7.75 5.84 17.44
C ALA A 250 8.61 6.48 16.35
N VAL A 251 9.10 7.70 16.62
CA VAL A 251 9.91 8.49 15.69
C VAL A 251 11.40 8.50 16.05
N THR A 252 12.23 8.64 15.02
CA THR A 252 13.71 8.69 15.08
C THR A 252 14.22 10.05 14.57
N VAL A 253 15.51 10.13 14.23
CA VAL A 253 16.16 11.30 13.62
C VAL A 253 16.70 11.03 12.21
N GLU A 254 16.31 9.89 11.61
CA GLU A 254 16.69 9.53 10.25
C GLU A 254 15.99 10.45 9.24
N ASN A 255 16.77 11.08 8.36
CA ASN A 255 16.25 12.07 7.41
C ASN A 255 15.59 11.38 6.20
N MET A 256 14.34 10.98 6.36
CA MET A 256 13.54 10.34 5.31
C MET A 256 12.05 10.63 5.46
N PRO A 257 11.25 10.51 4.37
CA PRO A 257 9.80 10.59 4.46
C PRO A 257 9.24 9.49 5.38
N ALA A 258 8.13 9.77 6.07
CA ALA A 258 7.59 8.87 7.08
C ALA A 258 7.24 7.47 6.51
N GLU A 259 6.69 7.44 5.31
CA GLU A 259 6.24 6.25 4.59
C GLU A 259 7.38 5.37 4.08
N GLU A 260 8.60 5.92 3.95
CA GLU A 260 9.81 5.18 3.57
C GLU A 260 10.53 4.57 4.77
N SER A 261 10.00 4.76 5.97
CA SER A 261 10.61 4.27 7.20
C SER A 261 10.57 2.73 7.26
N PRO A 262 11.52 2.08 7.95
CA PRO A 262 11.56 0.63 8.04
C PRO A 262 10.26 0.02 8.62
N ASN A 263 9.67 0.68 9.62
CA ASN A 263 8.45 0.26 10.30
C ASN A 263 7.87 1.43 11.15
N ILE A 264 6.66 1.26 11.71
CA ILE A 264 5.93 2.27 12.49
C ILE A 264 6.59 2.61 13.85
N PHE A 265 7.52 1.79 14.33
CA PHE A 265 8.31 2.03 15.54
C PHE A 265 9.71 2.58 15.24
N ALA A 266 9.99 2.97 14.00
CA ALA A 266 11.26 3.56 13.57
C ALA A 266 11.05 4.65 12.50
N VAL A 267 10.05 5.52 12.69
CA VAL A 267 9.64 6.52 11.68
C VAL A 267 10.65 7.67 11.59
N GLY A 268 11.15 7.95 10.38
CA GLY A 268 12.10 9.03 10.11
C GLY A 268 11.54 10.44 10.33
N ARG A 269 12.43 11.39 10.64
CA ARG A 269 12.11 12.82 10.78
C ARG A 269 13.24 13.69 10.26
N TYR A 270 12.89 14.90 9.83
CA TYR A 270 13.83 15.91 9.41
C TYR A 270 13.98 16.98 10.49
N ILE A 271 15.22 17.31 10.86
CA ILE A 271 15.47 18.50 11.70
C ILE A 271 15.02 19.78 10.96
N GLN A 272 14.47 20.75 11.67
CA GLN A 272 13.92 21.98 11.09
C GLN A 272 14.87 22.76 10.16
N THR A 273 16.18 22.71 10.39
CA THR A 273 17.19 23.33 9.51
C THR A 273 17.23 22.71 8.10
N ARG A 274 16.62 21.54 7.93
CA ARG A 274 16.44 20.84 6.65
C ARG A 274 15.04 20.98 6.10
N PHE A 275 14.20 21.89 6.59
CA PHE A 275 12.81 22.06 6.14
C PHE A 275 12.68 22.07 4.60
N LYS A 276 13.48 22.88 3.91
CA LYS A 276 13.48 22.92 2.44
C LYS A 276 13.79 21.56 1.81
N ASN A 277 14.82 20.87 2.31
CA ASN A 277 15.16 19.54 1.83
C ASN A 277 14.05 18.52 2.13
N ALA A 278 13.40 18.62 3.29
CA ALA A 278 12.30 17.73 3.68
C ALA A 278 11.11 17.88 2.71
N VAL A 279 10.71 19.12 2.41
CA VAL A 279 9.67 19.41 1.42
C VAL A 279 10.10 18.92 0.05
N GLU A 280 11.32 19.23 -0.39
CA GLU A 280 11.82 18.77 -1.68
C GLU A 280 11.92 17.25 -1.80
N ASP A 281 12.40 16.53 -0.79
CA ASP A 281 12.54 15.07 -0.78
C ASP A 281 11.17 14.38 -0.85
N CYS A 282 10.15 15.04 -0.30
CA CYS A 282 8.77 14.58 -0.34
C CYS A 282 8.01 14.99 -1.61
N GLU A 283 8.36 16.14 -2.21
CA GLU A 283 7.85 16.57 -3.52
C GLU A 283 8.57 15.86 -4.69
N LYS A 284 9.80 15.39 -4.48
CA LYS A 284 10.56 14.53 -5.41
C LYS A 284 9.99 13.10 -5.45
N ALA A 285 8.71 12.96 -5.77
CA ALA A 285 8.32 11.94 -6.73
C ALA A 285 8.88 12.40 -8.09
N ALA A 286 10.19 12.20 -8.25
CA ALA A 286 11.04 12.76 -9.30
C ALA A 286 10.44 12.60 -10.71
N ASP A 287 10.83 13.48 -11.63
CA ASP A 287 10.80 13.13 -13.05
C ASP A 287 11.44 11.74 -13.23
N GLY A 288 10.64 10.73 -13.54
CA GLY A 288 11.06 9.33 -13.65
C GLY A 288 10.81 8.42 -12.43
N ALA A 289 10.19 8.89 -11.34
CA ALA A 289 9.64 8.00 -10.31
C ALA A 289 8.39 7.25 -10.83
N PRO A 290 8.08 6.05 -10.32
CA PRO A 290 6.80 5.40 -10.58
C PRO A 290 5.64 6.31 -10.15
N ALA A 291 4.48 6.13 -10.77
CA ALA A 291 3.26 6.83 -10.35
C ALA A 291 2.86 6.42 -8.93
N ASP A 292 2.15 7.29 -8.20
CA ASP A 292 1.51 6.89 -6.94
C ASP A 292 0.34 5.95 -7.22
N VAL A 293 -0.20 5.35 -6.16
CA VAL A 293 -1.35 4.45 -6.27
C VAL A 293 -2.55 5.15 -6.86
N PHE A 294 -3.12 4.53 -7.89
CA PHE A 294 -4.39 4.89 -8.45
C PHE A 294 -5.46 3.89 -8.02
N ARG A 295 -6.62 4.39 -7.57
CA ARG A 295 -7.82 3.61 -7.23
C ARG A 295 -9.05 4.28 -7.80
N MET A 296 -9.99 3.50 -8.31
CA MET A 296 -11.26 4.00 -8.79
C MET A 296 -12.34 2.92 -8.71
N LYS A 297 -13.54 3.31 -8.27
CA LYS A 297 -14.71 2.43 -8.25
C LYS A 297 -15.22 2.16 -9.67
N TRP A 298 -15.70 0.93 -9.89
CA TRP A 298 -16.30 0.54 -11.15
C TRP A 298 -17.66 1.22 -11.39
N ASN A 299 -17.89 1.65 -12.63
CA ASN A 299 -19.23 1.83 -13.16
C ASN A 299 -19.73 0.48 -13.73
N LYS A 300 -20.28 -0.38 -12.86
CA LYS A 300 -20.69 -1.75 -13.24
C LYS A 300 -21.92 -1.79 -14.14
N ASP A 301 -22.69 -0.71 -14.16
CA ASP A 301 -23.92 -0.60 -14.95
C ASP A 301 -23.63 -0.14 -16.40
N ALA A 302 -22.37 0.21 -16.69
CA ALA A 302 -21.96 0.63 -18.02
C ALA A 302 -22.09 -0.51 -19.03
N LYS A 303 -22.90 -0.25 -20.07
CA LYS A 303 -23.01 -1.14 -21.22
C LYS A 303 -21.71 -1.13 -22.01
N VAL A 304 -21.35 -2.28 -22.54
CA VAL A 304 -20.15 -2.47 -23.34
C VAL A 304 -20.36 -1.82 -24.70
N HIS A 305 -19.50 -0.89 -25.07
CA HIS A 305 -19.54 -0.23 -26.37
C HIS A 305 -18.17 -0.19 -27.04
N TYR A 306 -18.18 -0.07 -28.35
CA TYR A 306 -16.97 -0.06 -29.18
C TYR A 306 -16.72 1.33 -29.75
N VAL A 307 -15.46 1.73 -29.74
CA VAL A 307 -14.98 3.01 -30.29
C VAL A 307 -13.87 2.75 -31.28
N ASP A 308 -14.01 3.26 -32.50
CA ASP A 308 -12.94 3.33 -33.50
C ASP A 308 -12.82 4.78 -34.00
N LYS A 309 -11.88 5.53 -33.41
CA LYS A 309 -11.70 6.96 -33.68
C LYS A 309 -10.23 7.34 -33.63
N LYS A 310 -9.89 8.51 -34.18
CA LYS A 310 -8.54 9.07 -34.06
C LYS A 310 -8.46 10.00 -32.85
N PHE A 311 -7.42 9.81 -32.05
CA PHE A 311 -7.04 10.67 -30.93
C PHE A 311 -5.55 10.95 -31.07
N ALA A 312 -5.12 12.21 -30.92
CA ALA A 312 -3.76 12.66 -31.18
C ALA A 312 -3.24 12.25 -32.58
N GLY A 313 -4.15 12.13 -33.55
CA GLY A 313 -3.86 11.64 -34.91
C GLY A 313 -3.65 10.11 -35.03
N ILE A 314 -3.72 9.35 -33.94
CA ILE A 314 -3.54 7.90 -33.90
C ILE A 314 -4.92 7.22 -33.92
N PRO A 315 -5.17 6.25 -34.82
CA PRO A 315 -6.39 5.44 -34.78
C PRO A 315 -6.38 4.53 -33.55
N LEU A 316 -7.40 4.66 -32.72
CA LEU A 316 -7.57 3.92 -31.48
C LEU A 316 -8.86 3.12 -31.55
N ARG A 317 -8.73 1.80 -31.33
CA ARG A 317 -9.83 0.85 -31.22
C ARG A 317 -9.98 0.47 -29.77
N MET A 318 -11.13 0.74 -29.18
CA MET A 318 -11.39 0.50 -27.76
C MET A 318 -12.72 -0.21 -27.57
N VAL A 319 -12.75 -1.08 -26.56
CA VAL A 319 -13.97 -1.56 -25.94
C VAL A 319 -14.03 -0.92 -24.56
N ILE A 320 -15.15 -0.26 -24.27
CA ILE A 320 -15.37 0.50 -23.04
C ILE A 320 -16.61 -0.05 -22.34
N GLY A 321 -16.58 -0.13 -21.01
CA GLY A 321 -17.65 -0.65 -20.17
C GLY A 321 -17.54 -2.16 -19.89
N GLY A 322 -18.53 -2.69 -19.17
CA GLY A 322 -18.53 -4.08 -18.72
C GLY A 322 -17.56 -4.37 -17.58
N ILE A 323 -17.43 -5.66 -17.25
CA ILE A 323 -16.64 -6.17 -16.14
C ILE A 323 -15.53 -7.07 -16.70
N PRO A 324 -14.24 -6.75 -16.48
CA PRO A 324 -13.12 -7.56 -16.94
C PRO A 324 -12.84 -8.74 -15.99
N GLU A 325 -12.44 -9.87 -16.58
CA GLU A 325 -11.93 -11.04 -15.88
C GLU A 325 -10.66 -11.54 -16.57
N THR A 326 -9.61 -11.83 -15.81
CA THR A 326 -8.39 -12.45 -16.34
C THR A 326 -8.59 -13.94 -16.41
N VAL A 327 -8.53 -14.48 -17.62
CA VAL A 327 -8.79 -15.90 -17.90
C VAL A 327 -7.53 -16.57 -18.42
N MET A 328 -7.15 -17.68 -17.80
CA MET A 328 -6.04 -18.53 -18.24
C MET A 328 -6.51 -19.50 -19.32
N SER A 329 -5.67 -19.74 -20.33
CA SER A 329 -5.94 -20.75 -21.35
C SER A 329 -5.78 -22.16 -20.78
N PRO A 330 -6.82 -23.02 -20.78
CA PRO A 330 -6.73 -24.39 -20.25
C PRO A 330 -5.74 -25.29 -21.02
N SER A 331 -5.53 -25.01 -22.31
CA SER A 331 -4.60 -25.73 -23.18
C SER A 331 -3.22 -25.06 -23.27
N GLY A 332 -2.97 -24.08 -22.41
CA GLY A 332 -1.72 -23.34 -22.29
C GLY A 332 -1.60 -22.16 -23.25
N ARG A 333 -2.12 -22.23 -24.49
CA ARG A 333 -2.22 -21.08 -25.40
C ARG A 333 -3.40 -21.20 -26.36
N GLN A 334 -4.23 -20.16 -26.44
CA GLN A 334 -5.36 -20.08 -27.38
C GLN A 334 -5.51 -18.68 -28.01
N PRO A 335 -6.12 -18.56 -29.21
CA PRO A 335 -6.55 -17.28 -29.72
C PRO A 335 -7.50 -16.57 -28.74
N VAL A 336 -7.38 -15.25 -28.61
CA VAL A 336 -8.24 -14.45 -27.70
C VAL A 336 -9.72 -14.67 -27.99
N LYS A 337 -10.10 -14.77 -29.27
CA LYS A 337 -11.48 -15.02 -29.68
C LYS A 337 -12.04 -16.33 -29.10
N GLU A 338 -11.26 -17.41 -29.14
CA GLU A 338 -11.70 -18.71 -28.59
C GLU A 338 -11.87 -18.64 -27.07
N ILE A 339 -11.01 -17.90 -26.37
CA ILE A 339 -11.11 -17.70 -24.92
C ILE A 339 -12.40 -16.90 -24.61
N VAL A 340 -12.65 -15.81 -25.33
CA VAL A 340 -13.87 -14.99 -25.16
C VAL A 340 -15.13 -15.81 -25.39
N GLU A 341 -15.18 -16.63 -26.45
CA GLU A 341 -16.31 -17.50 -26.76
C GLU A 341 -16.55 -18.56 -25.66
N GLN A 342 -15.48 -19.18 -25.14
CA GLN A 342 -15.58 -20.22 -24.10
C GLN A 342 -16.08 -19.65 -22.77
N GLU A 343 -15.68 -18.43 -22.44
CA GLU A 343 -16.02 -17.75 -21.18
C GLU A 343 -17.32 -16.96 -21.24
N GLY A 344 -17.98 -16.93 -22.41
CA GLY A 344 -19.21 -16.17 -22.61
C GLY A 344 -19.02 -14.65 -22.49
N GLY A 345 -17.85 -14.14 -22.87
CA GLY A 345 -17.58 -12.71 -22.94
C GLY A 345 -18.17 -12.07 -24.19
N VAL A 346 -18.46 -10.78 -24.13
CA VAL A 346 -18.86 -9.98 -25.31
C VAL A 346 -17.67 -9.34 -26.01
N ALA A 347 -16.53 -9.28 -25.32
CA ALA A 347 -15.28 -8.77 -25.85
C ALA A 347 -14.09 -9.37 -25.10
N GLY A 348 -12.90 -9.15 -25.65
CA GLY A 348 -11.68 -9.46 -24.93
C GLY A 348 -10.45 -8.92 -25.61
N ILE A 349 -9.38 -8.84 -24.82
CA ILE A 349 -8.06 -8.41 -25.27
C ILE A 349 -7.03 -9.42 -24.79
N ASN A 350 -5.90 -9.53 -25.48
CA ASN A 350 -4.80 -10.35 -24.98
C ASN A 350 -4.42 -9.92 -23.55
N GLY A 351 -4.03 -10.86 -22.69
CA GLY A 351 -3.58 -10.53 -21.35
C GLY A 351 -2.16 -9.93 -21.34
N GLY A 352 -1.74 -9.48 -20.16
CA GLY A 352 -0.38 -8.99 -19.91
C GLY A 352 0.69 -10.07 -20.06
N PHE A 353 1.35 -10.15 -21.22
CA PHE A 353 2.44 -11.10 -21.47
C PHE A 353 3.72 -10.38 -21.92
N PHE A 354 4.72 -10.25 -21.03
CA PHE A 354 5.99 -9.60 -21.36
C PHE A 354 6.98 -10.58 -21.97
N ALA A 355 7.09 -10.56 -23.30
CA ALA A 355 8.30 -11.05 -23.97
C ALA A 355 9.41 -10.00 -23.86
N MET A 356 9.89 -9.74 -22.65
CA MET A 356 10.99 -8.79 -22.43
C MET A 356 12.33 -9.52 -22.36
N ALA A 357 13.15 -9.37 -23.40
CA ALA A 357 14.50 -9.93 -23.47
C ALA A 357 15.36 -9.52 -22.26
N ALA A 358 15.17 -8.29 -21.75
CA ALA A 358 15.88 -7.76 -20.60
C ALA A 358 15.51 -8.44 -19.27
N VAL A 359 14.30 -9.01 -19.14
CA VAL A 359 13.78 -9.65 -17.91
C VAL A 359 13.96 -11.17 -17.93
N ALA A 360 14.66 -11.69 -18.94
CA ALA A 360 14.88 -13.13 -19.17
C ALA A 360 13.58 -13.94 -19.32
N SER A 361 12.51 -13.30 -19.81
CA SER A 361 11.28 -13.98 -20.22
C SER A 361 11.39 -14.36 -21.70
N THR A 362 12.20 -15.37 -22.01
CA THR A 362 12.18 -16.01 -23.34
C THR A 362 11.14 -17.13 -23.41
N ASP A 363 10.49 -17.45 -22.29
CA ASP A 363 9.86 -18.77 -22.07
C ASP A 363 8.33 -18.72 -22.01
N ASN A 364 7.69 -17.65 -22.48
CA ASN A 364 6.23 -17.57 -22.52
C ASN A 364 5.53 -17.66 -21.14
N ALA A 365 6.22 -17.31 -20.04
CA ALA A 365 5.67 -17.29 -18.68
C ALA A 365 5.31 -15.87 -18.22
N MET A 366 4.20 -15.72 -17.49
CA MET A 366 3.87 -14.46 -16.83
C MET A 366 4.93 -14.11 -15.78
N VAL A 367 5.25 -12.82 -15.70
CA VAL A 367 6.23 -12.26 -14.76
C VAL A 367 5.48 -11.42 -13.73
N GLY A 368 5.89 -11.52 -12.47
CA GLY A 368 5.21 -10.82 -11.39
C GLY A 368 4.22 -11.71 -10.64
N PRO A 369 3.49 -11.12 -9.68
CA PRO A 369 2.43 -11.82 -8.98
C PRO A 369 1.27 -12.05 -9.95
N LEU A 370 0.55 -13.14 -9.76
CA LEU A 370 -0.62 -13.48 -10.55
C LEU A 370 -1.75 -13.91 -9.64
N LYS A 371 -2.92 -13.33 -9.84
CA LYS A 371 -4.18 -13.82 -9.31
C LYS A 371 -5.20 -13.75 -10.43
N THR A 372 -5.97 -14.80 -10.60
CA THR A 372 -7.16 -14.79 -11.44
C THR A 372 -8.34 -15.21 -10.60
N THR A 373 -9.54 -14.96 -11.11
CA THR A 373 -10.79 -15.37 -10.46
C THR A 373 -10.81 -16.85 -10.08
N GLU A 374 -10.07 -17.70 -10.79
CA GLU A 374 -10.00 -19.15 -10.54
C GLU A 374 -8.94 -19.58 -9.51
N MET A 375 -7.85 -18.82 -9.32
CA MET A 375 -6.69 -19.27 -8.54
C MET A 375 -6.89 -19.24 -7.03
N GLY A 376 -7.81 -18.42 -6.52
CA GLY A 376 -8.14 -18.31 -5.09
C GLY A 376 -7.06 -17.64 -4.21
N GLN A 377 -5.78 -17.75 -4.56
CA GLN A 377 -4.62 -17.12 -3.90
C GLN A 377 -3.72 -16.42 -4.91
N VAL A 378 -2.90 -15.48 -4.45
CA VAL A 378 -1.89 -14.85 -5.31
C VAL A 378 -0.70 -15.80 -5.48
N ALA A 379 -0.25 -15.99 -6.71
CA ALA A 379 1.01 -16.64 -7.03
C ALA A 379 2.13 -15.59 -7.16
N PRO A 380 3.03 -15.41 -6.17
CA PRO A 380 4.06 -14.38 -6.21
C PRO A 380 5.18 -14.72 -7.22
N ASP A 381 5.97 -13.70 -7.62
CA ASP A 381 7.13 -13.92 -8.49
C ASP A 381 8.24 -14.70 -7.75
N GLN A 382 8.56 -15.89 -8.26
CA GLN A 382 9.48 -16.84 -7.62
C GLN A 382 10.97 -16.60 -7.95
N SER A 383 11.32 -15.49 -8.60
CA SER A 383 12.68 -15.24 -9.12
C SER A 383 13.28 -13.97 -8.55
N PRO A 384 13.90 -14.03 -7.35
CA PRO A 384 14.55 -12.89 -6.72
C PRO A 384 15.55 -12.13 -7.61
N GLU A 385 16.22 -12.83 -8.53
CA GLU A 385 17.13 -12.25 -9.51
C GLU A 385 16.45 -11.31 -10.52
N ARG A 386 15.12 -11.43 -10.71
CA ARG A 386 14.32 -10.54 -11.56
C ARG A 386 13.79 -9.33 -10.82
N TRP A 387 13.70 -9.36 -9.49
CA TRP A 387 13.07 -8.32 -8.69
C TRP A 387 13.56 -6.90 -9.01
N PRO A 388 14.87 -6.62 -9.18
CA PRO A 388 15.34 -5.28 -9.54
C PRO A 388 14.83 -4.76 -10.90
N LYS A 389 14.38 -5.64 -11.80
CA LYS A 389 13.90 -5.29 -13.14
C LYS A 389 12.38 -5.09 -13.22
N ILE A 390 11.69 -5.57 -12.19
CA ILE A 390 10.22 -5.53 -12.09
C ILE A 390 9.75 -4.67 -10.91
N ASN A 391 10.67 -4.21 -10.06
CA ASN A 391 10.42 -3.18 -9.06
C ASN A 391 9.82 -1.94 -9.72
N ASP A 392 8.86 -1.32 -9.05
CA ASP A 392 8.16 -0.09 -9.44
C ASP A 392 7.33 -0.19 -10.72
N ARG A 393 7.20 -1.39 -11.30
CA ARG A 393 6.30 -1.62 -12.44
C ARG A 393 4.83 -1.57 -12.01
N PRO A 394 3.91 -1.26 -12.93
CA PRO A 394 2.50 -1.27 -12.60
C PRO A 394 2.07 -2.68 -12.24
N LEU A 395 1.65 -2.87 -11.00
CA LEU A 395 0.81 -3.97 -10.61
C LEU A 395 -0.63 -3.54 -10.87
N VAL A 396 -1.35 -4.32 -11.65
CA VAL A 396 -2.76 -4.09 -11.96
C VAL A 396 -3.58 -5.04 -11.12
N ILE A 397 -4.52 -4.50 -10.36
CA ILE A 397 -5.42 -5.29 -9.53
C ILE A 397 -6.85 -4.79 -9.72
N TRP A 398 -7.81 -5.70 -9.62
CA TRP A 398 -9.19 -5.31 -9.47
C TRP A 398 -9.99 -6.31 -8.66
N SER A 399 -11.01 -5.79 -8.00
CA SER A 399 -12.03 -6.53 -7.29
C SER A 399 -13.36 -6.40 -8.04
N LYS A 400 -14.44 -6.87 -7.42
CA LYS A 400 -15.79 -6.64 -7.93
C LYS A 400 -16.17 -5.16 -7.95
N ASP A 401 -15.57 -4.32 -7.11
CA ASP A 401 -16.03 -2.94 -6.84
C ASP A 401 -15.01 -1.85 -7.20
N GLU A 402 -13.74 -2.23 -7.32
CA GLU A 402 -12.65 -1.28 -7.53
C GLU A 402 -11.63 -1.80 -8.54
N PHE A 403 -11.07 -0.87 -9.31
CA PHE A 403 -9.88 -1.01 -10.13
C PHE A 403 -8.73 -0.21 -9.51
N ALA A 404 -7.54 -0.79 -9.45
CA ALA A 404 -6.36 -0.11 -8.96
C ALA A 404 -5.09 -0.45 -9.73
N ILE A 405 -4.19 0.53 -9.81
CA ILE A 405 -2.84 0.34 -10.34
C ILE A 405 -1.86 0.94 -9.35
N LEU A 406 -0.83 0.17 -8.99
CA LEU A 406 0.09 0.46 -7.91
C LEU A 406 1.52 0.05 -8.27
N PRO A 407 2.56 0.71 -7.74
CA PRO A 407 3.94 0.27 -7.92
C PRO A 407 4.17 -1.12 -7.30
N TYR A 408 4.75 -2.04 -8.08
CA TYR A 408 5.10 -3.37 -7.60
C TYR A 408 6.44 -3.35 -6.86
N VAL A 409 6.46 -3.72 -5.58
CA VAL A 409 7.70 -3.79 -4.78
C VAL A 409 7.93 -5.24 -4.33
N PRO A 410 8.62 -6.08 -5.14
CA PRO A 410 8.75 -7.51 -4.88
C PRO A 410 9.34 -7.86 -3.51
N ALA A 411 10.31 -7.06 -3.05
CA ALA A 411 11.01 -7.32 -1.79
C ALA A 411 10.08 -7.29 -0.57
N GLN A 412 9.00 -6.49 -0.66
CA GLN A 412 7.96 -6.37 0.37
C GLN A 412 6.80 -7.31 0.05
N MET A 413 6.26 -7.23 -1.17
CA MET A 413 5.03 -7.92 -1.55
C MET A 413 5.18 -9.45 -1.58
N ASN A 414 6.35 -10.00 -1.95
CA ASN A 414 6.54 -11.45 -1.96
C ASN A 414 6.80 -12.06 -0.57
N LYS A 415 6.92 -11.23 0.48
CA LYS A 415 7.36 -11.67 1.81
C LYS A 415 6.43 -11.26 2.96
N SER A 416 5.44 -10.42 2.70
CA SER A 416 4.60 -9.82 3.73
C SER A 416 3.23 -10.47 3.77
N ASP A 417 2.76 -10.88 4.95
CA ASP A 417 1.38 -11.34 5.15
C ASP A 417 0.38 -10.20 4.87
N GLN A 418 0.82 -8.93 4.94
CA GLN A 418 0.01 -7.78 4.50
C GLN A 418 -0.31 -7.83 3.03
N TYR A 419 0.58 -8.38 2.19
CA TYR A 419 0.30 -8.47 0.76
C TYR A 419 -0.85 -9.44 0.50
N GLU A 420 -0.88 -10.60 1.16
CA GLU A 420 -1.99 -11.53 1.02
C GLU A 420 -3.29 -10.96 1.60
N TYR A 421 -3.21 -10.25 2.74
CA TYR A 421 -4.35 -9.53 3.32
C TYR A 421 -4.88 -8.45 2.38
N PHE A 422 -3.98 -7.62 1.84
CA PHE A 422 -4.28 -6.57 0.87
C PHE A 422 -4.94 -7.16 -0.38
N MET A 423 -4.40 -8.26 -0.90
CA MET A 423 -4.88 -8.95 -2.10
C MET A 423 -6.15 -9.77 -1.86
N ARG A 424 -6.66 -9.87 -0.62
CA ARG A 424 -7.78 -10.74 -0.26
C ARG A 424 -9.05 -10.40 -1.03
N ASP A 425 -9.36 -9.12 -1.14
CA ASP A 425 -10.62 -8.64 -1.70
C ASP A 425 -10.55 -8.44 -3.23
N TYR A 426 -9.35 -8.55 -3.83
CA TYR A 426 -9.12 -8.50 -5.27
C TYR A 426 -9.30 -9.88 -5.92
N THR A 427 -9.94 -9.92 -7.09
CA THR A 427 -10.14 -11.15 -7.86
C THR A 427 -9.03 -11.38 -8.86
N ASP A 428 -8.39 -10.30 -9.31
CA ASP A 428 -7.42 -10.33 -10.40
C ASP A 428 -6.20 -9.50 -10.04
N CYS A 429 -5.04 -10.00 -10.47
CA CYS A 429 -3.74 -9.40 -10.21
C CYS A 429 -2.77 -9.83 -11.30
N PHE A 430 -2.14 -8.87 -11.98
CA PHE A 430 -0.99 -9.15 -12.82
C PHE A 430 -0.15 -7.89 -13.03
N MET A 431 1.07 -8.09 -13.51
CA MET A 431 1.96 -7.00 -13.85
C MET A 431 1.59 -6.37 -15.20
N GLY A 432 1.51 -5.05 -15.24
CA GLY A 432 1.54 -4.23 -16.45
C GLY A 432 2.98 -3.92 -16.89
N GLY A 433 3.13 -3.47 -18.14
CA GLY A 433 4.44 -3.20 -18.74
C GLY A 433 5.00 -1.87 -18.26
N VAL A 434 4.29 -0.80 -18.59
CA VAL A 434 4.57 0.59 -18.17
C VAL A 434 3.26 1.35 -18.05
N TRP A 435 3.23 2.38 -17.21
CA TRP A 435 2.14 3.36 -17.22
C TRP A 435 2.12 4.13 -18.52
N LEU A 436 0.95 4.17 -19.15
CA LEU A 436 0.69 5.00 -20.32
C LEU A 436 0.03 6.31 -19.89
N VAL A 437 -1.01 6.23 -19.07
CA VAL A 437 -1.76 7.39 -18.59
C VAL A 437 -1.90 7.27 -17.09
N HIS A 438 -1.67 8.37 -16.38
CA HIS A 438 -1.86 8.46 -14.94
C HIS A 438 -2.62 9.72 -14.58
N LYS A 439 -3.74 9.57 -13.85
CA LYS A 439 -4.65 10.68 -13.50
C LYS A 439 -5.02 11.59 -14.69
N GLY A 440 -5.27 10.98 -15.86
CA GLY A 440 -5.65 11.66 -17.11
C GLY A 440 -4.48 12.28 -17.88
N VAL A 441 -3.25 12.14 -17.39
CA VAL A 441 -2.04 12.72 -18.01
C VAL A 441 -1.22 11.63 -18.68
N ALA A 442 -0.93 11.82 -19.97
CA ALA A 442 -0.05 10.94 -20.73
C ALA A 442 1.38 10.96 -20.16
N ARG A 443 1.95 9.78 -19.90
CA ARG A 443 3.35 9.63 -19.47
C ARG A 443 4.29 9.86 -20.64
N THR A 444 5.36 10.62 -20.41
CA THR A 444 6.37 10.91 -21.43
C THR A 444 7.23 9.69 -21.75
N ARG A 445 8.02 9.78 -22.83
CA ARG A 445 9.00 8.75 -23.20
C ARG A 445 9.92 8.38 -22.04
N ASP A 446 10.49 9.38 -21.37
CA ASP A 446 11.49 9.19 -20.31
C ASP A 446 10.84 8.64 -19.04
N GLN A 447 9.62 9.10 -18.73
CA GLN A 447 8.80 8.58 -17.64
C GLN A 447 8.31 7.13 -17.85
N GLN A 448 8.36 6.62 -19.08
CA GLN A 448 8.05 5.22 -19.40
C GLN A 448 9.31 4.33 -19.43
N ASP A 449 10.49 4.87 -19.71
CA ASP A 449 11.75 4.09 -19.79
C ASP A 449 12.50 4.05 -18.44
N VAL A 450 11.78 4.11 -17.33
CA VAL A 450 12.32 4.09 -15.96
C VAL A 450 13.01 2.76 -15.66
N PHE A 451 12.59 1.67 -16.30
CA PHE A 451 13.10 0.31 -16.07
C PHE A 451 14.25 -0.09 -17.01
N GLY A 452 14.75 0.83 -17.84
CA GLY A 452 15.85 0.57 -18.77
C GLY A 452 15.55 -0.52 -19.80
N ALA A 453 14.27 -0.72 -20.15
CA ALA A 453 13.82 -1.72 -21.10
C ALA A 453 14.33 -1.40 -22.52
N LYS A 454 14.48 -0.11 -22.86
CA LYS A 454 14.92 0.45 -24.16
C LYS A 454 14.01 0.14 -25.35
N ASP A 455 13.50 -1.09 -25.45
CA ASP A 455 12.62 -1.56 -26.53
C ASP A 455 11.14 -1.19 -26.31
N ILE A 456 10.81 -0.67 -25.12
CA ILE A 456 9.45 -0.26 -24.76
C ILE A 456 8.92 0.83 -25.68
N GLN A 457 9.79 1.61 -26.32
CA GLN A 457 9.44 2.67 -27.27
C GLN A 457 9.42 2.22 -28.73
N ASP A 458 9.82 0.98 -29.04
CA ASP A 458 9.86 0.47 -30.42
C ASP A 458 8.49 0.55 -31.07
N PRO A 459 8.32 1.08 -32.28
CA PRO A 459 7.01 1.08 -32.94
C PRO A 459 6.46 -0.34 -33.10
N ARG A 460 5.35 -0.63 -32.42
CA ARG A 460 4.68 -1.94 -32.41
C ARG A 460 3.17 -1.74 -32.39
N ARG A 461 2.43 -2.76 -32.80
CA ARG A 461 1.02 -2.87 -32.44
C ARG A 461 0.96 -3.16 -30.94
N ARG A 462 0.16 -2.38 -30.23
CA ARG A 462 0.16 -2.31 -28.77
C ARG A 462 -1.26 -2.37 -28.26
N ALA A 463 -1.44 -3.16 -27.23
CA ALA A 463 -2.64 -3.20 -26.40
C ALA A 463 -2.39 -2.49 -25.08
N PHE A 464 -3.45 -1.88 -24.55
CA PHE A 464 -3.51 -1.33 -23.21
C PHE A 464 -4.83 -1.70 -22.56
N ILE A 465 -4.84 -1.61 -21.24
CA ILE A 465 -6.08 -1.56 -20.46
C ILE A 465 -6.03 -0.37 -19.53
N GLY A 466 -7.18 0.00 -19.00
CA GLY A 466 -7.29 1.11 -18.08
C GLY A 466 -8.71 1.30 -17.58
N ILE A 467 -8.95 2.49 -17.06
CA ILE A 467 -10.27 2.96 -16.65
C ILE A 467 -10.49 4.39 -17.13
N MET A 468 -11.72 4.67 -17.55
CA MET A 468 -12.20 5.99 -17.95
C MET A 468 -12.50 6.86 -16.72
N ALA A 469 -12.62 8.17 -16.89
CA ALA A 469 -12.86 9.10 -15.77
C ALA A 469 -14.20 8.89 -15.04
N ASP A 470 -15.16 8.21 -15.68
CA ASP A 470 -16.47 7.84 -15.12
C ASP A 470 -16.50 6.43 -14.50
N GLY A 471 -15.34 5.75 -14.40
CA GLY A 471 -15.24 4.41 -13.80
C GLY A 471 -15.50 3.26 -14.77
N GLU A 472 -15.66 3.52 -16.07
CA GLU A 472 -15.82 2.46 -17.08
C GLU A 472 -14.47 1.80 -17.42
N PHE A 473 -14.43 0.46 -17.43
CA PHE A 473 -13.24 -0.27 -17.91
C PHE A 473 -12.96 0.08 -19.37
N VAL A 474 -11.68 0.14 -19.75
CA VAL A 474 -11.29 0.26 -21.15
C VAL A 474 -10.21 -0.76 -21.51
N ALA A 475 -10.44 -1.48 -22.60
CA ALA A 475 -9.43 -2.27 -23.29
C ALA A 475 -9.24 -1.70 -24.69
N GLY A 476 -8.01 -1.32 -25.03
CA GLY A 476 -7.74 -0.63 -26.27
C GLY A 476 -6.49 -1.10 -26.99
N THR A 477 -6.45 -0.82 -28.28
CA THR A 477 -5.34 -1.16 -29.17
C THR A 477 -5.25 -0.20 -30.35
N VAL A 478 -4.10 -0.21 -31.00
CA VAL A 478 -3.89 0.45 -32.28
C VAL A 478 -3.80 -0.57 -33.42
N PRO A 479 -4.37 -0.29 -34.61
CA PRO A 479 -4.25 -1.17 -35.78
C PRO A 479 -2.85 -1.10 -36.42
N ASP A 480 -2.13 0.01 -36.24
CA ASP A 480 -0.83 0.28 -36.81
C ASP A 480 0.25 0.39 -35.73
N SER A 481 1.52 0.30 -36.13
CA SER A 481 2.65 0.36 -35.19
C SER A 481 2.87 1.77 -34.64
N VAL A 482 2.89 1.90 -33.32
CA VAL A 482 3.15 3.18 -32.60
C VAL A 482 4.14 2.96 -31.46
N SER A 483 4.81 4.04 -31.02
CA SER A 483 5.55 4.02 -29.75
C SER A 483 4.58 4.03 -28.57
N SER A 484 5.01 3.55 -27.40
CA SER A 484 4.19 3.62 -26.18
C SER A 484 3.88 5.07 -25.78
N SER A 485 4.80 6.01 -25.99
CA SER A 485 4.54 7.44 -25.73
C SER A 485 3.43 8.01 -26.61
N LYS A 486 3.35 7.61 -27.89
CA LYS A 486 2.28 8.05 -28.80
C LYS A 486 0.94 7.40 -28.47
N LEU A 487 0.96 6.14 -28.03
CA LEU A 487 -0.23 5.49 -27.49
C LEU A 487 -0.75 6.19 -26.23
N ALA A 488 0.15 6.60 -25.34
CA ALA A 488 -0.20 7.34 -24.13
C ALA A 488 -0.89 8.68 -24.44
N GLU A 489 -0.35 9.47 -25.38
CA GLU A 489 -0.98 10.71 -25.85
C GLU A 489 -2.41 10.46 -26.37
N ALA A 490 -2.59 9.44 -27.22
CA ALA A 490 -3.88 9.11 -27.80
C ALA A 490 -4.88 8.61 -26.75
N ALA A 491 -4.46 7.79 -25.79
CA ALA A 491 -5.30 7.30 -24.71
C ALA A 491 -5.76 8.43 -23.77
N ALA A 492 -4.84 9.34 -23.40
CA ALA A 492 -5.20 10.50 -22.58
C ALA A 492 -6.19 11.45 -23.31
N GLU A 493 -5.97 11.73 -24.60
CA GLU A 493 -6.91 12.52 -25.40
C GLU A 493 -8.28 11.83 -25.56
N ALA A 494 -8.31 10.51 -25.53
CA ALA A 494 -9.55 9.73 -25.53
C ALA A 494 -10.32 9.79 -24.20
N GLY A 495 -9.78 10.44 -23.16
CA GLY A 495 -10.42 10.59 -21.85
C GLY A 495 -10.14 9.44 -20.87
N VAL A 496 -9.14 8.60 -21.16
CA VAL A 496 -8.72 7.54 -20.24
C VAL A 496 -8.06 8.18 -19.00
N GLN A 497 -8.48 7.75 -17.81
CA GLN A 497 -7.99 8.31 -16.55
C GLN A 497 -6.72 7.60 -16.07
N GLU A 498 -6.66 6.29 -16.19
CA GLU A 498 -5.50 5.50 -15.81
C GLU A 498 -5.33 4.38 -16.84
N ALA A 499 -4.11 4.15 -17.33
CA ALA A 499 -3.85 3.11 -18.31
C ALA A 499 -2.45 2.53 -18.21
N VAL A 500 -2.35 1.24 -18.46
CA VAL A 500 -1.09 0.51 -18.54
C VAL A 500 -0.96 -0.24 -19.85
N LEU A 501 0.26 -0.28 -20.35
CA LEU A 501 0.61 -1.11 -21.50
C LEU A 501 0.60 -2.59 -21.06
N ILE A 502 -0.15 -3.45 -21.75
CA ILE A 502 -0.19 -4.89 -21.47
C ILE A 502 0.63 -5.73 -22.45
N ASP A 503 1.46 -5.06 -23.28
CA ASP A 503 2.40 -5.53 -24.30
C ASP A 503 1.95 -6.70 -25.19
N SER A 504 2.04 -6.50 -26.51
CA SER A 504 1.40 -7.46 -27.41
C SER A 504 1.88 -7.48 -28.85
N GLY A 505 3.11 -7.11 -29.19
CA GLY A 505 3.64 -7.12 -30.58
C GLY A 505 2.85 -7.91 -31.66
N PHE A 506 3.14 -9.20 -31.86
CA PHE A 506 2.38 -10.07 -32.78
C PHE A 506 1.16 -10.76 -32.13
N SER A 507 1.01 -10.69 -30.81
CA SER A 507 -0.06 -11.34 -30.06
C SER A 507 -1.28 -10.43 -29.83
N THR A 508 -1.18 -9.15 -30.20
CA THR A 508 -2.21 -8.11 -30.03
C THR A 508 -3.49 -8.64 -30.63
N SER A 509 -4.55 -8.72 -29.84
CA SER A 509 -5.87 -8.99 -30.40
C SER A 509 -6.91 -8.33 -29.55
N LEU A 510 -7.81 -7.61 -30.22
CA LEU A 510 -9.03 -7.08 -29.63
C LEU A 510 -10.20 -7.77 -30.34
N VAL A 511 -11.07 -8.37 -29.54
CA VAL A 511 -12.29 -9.06 -29.97
C VAL A 511 -13.47 -8.30 -29.40
N PHE A 512 -14.50 -8.10 -30.21
CA PHE A 512 -15.76 -7.49 -29.79
C PHE A 512 -16.89 -8.08 -30.63
N ASN A 513 -17.95 -8.55 -29.97
CA ASN A 513 -19.15 -9.08 -30.61
C ASN A 513 -18.83 -10.16 -31.66
N ASP A 514 -18.09 -11.20 -31.24
CA ASP A 514 -17.58 -12.31 -32.05
C ASP A 514 -16.66 -11.95 -33.24
N LYS A 515 -16.27 -10.68 -33.39
CA LYS A 515 -15.39 -10.21 -34.47
C LYS A 515 -14.01 -9.85 -33.95
N ILE A 516 -12.99 -10.13 -34.75
CA ILE A 516 -11.62 -9.68 -34.47
C ILE A 516 -11.52 -8.23 -34.96
N LYS A 517 -11.50 -7.29 -34.03
CA LYS A 517 -11.39 -5.85 -34.31
C LYS A 517 -9.95 -5.41 -34.53
N ALA A 518 -8.97 -6.13 -34.00
CA ALA A 518 -7.56 -5.87 -34.29
C ALA A 518 -6.73 -7.14 -34.16
N SER A 519 -5.64 -7.20 -34.94
CA SER A 519 -4.66 -8.29 -34.91
C SER A 519 -3.23 -7.74 -34.97
N GLY A 520 -2.36 -8.31 -34.15
CA GLY A 520 -0.92 -8.06 -34.10
C GLY A 520 -0.20 -8.61 -35.34
N HIS A 521 -0.86 -9.47 -36.10
CA HIS A 521 -0.31 -10.10 -37.30
C HIS A 521 -0.10 -9.08 -38.43
N SER A 522 0.93 -9.27 -39.26
CA SER A 522 1.20 -8.38 -40.40
C SER A 522 0.12 -8.47 -41.48
N ASN A 523 -0.45 -9.66 -41.67
CA ASN A 523 -1.66 -9.87 -42.46
C ASN A 523 -2.90 -9.69 -41.58
N ARG A 524 -3.76 -8.75 -41.94
CA ARG A 524 -4.97 -8.36 -41.19
C ARG A 524 -6.06 -9.43 -41.20
N ASP A 525 -5.98 -10.38 -42.13
CA ASP A 525 -6.95 -11.49 -42.25
C ASP A 525 -6.60 -12.70 -41.37
N HIS A 526 -5.47 -12.65 -40.66
CA HIS A 526 -5.05 -13.72 -39.75
C HIS A 526 -5.24 -13.35 -38.28
N PRO A 527 -5.67 -14.30 -37.44
CA PRO A 527 -5.69 -14.11 -36.00
C PRO A 527 -4.27 -13.86 -35.46
N SER A 528 -4.20 -13.19 -34.32
CA SER A 528 -2.94 -12.99 -33.62
C SER A 528 -2.36 -14.31 -33.11
N ARG A 529 -1.11 -14.27 -32.64
CA ARG A 529 -0.52 -15.46 -32.00
C ARG A 529 -1.32 -15.85 -30.76
N PRO A 530 -1.62 -17.15 -30.54
CA PRO A 530 -2.26 -17.65 -29.32
C PRO A 530 -1.56 -17.17 -28.04
N VAL A 531 -2.33 -16.87 -27.01
CA VAL A 531 -1.87 -16.30 -25.73
C VAL A 531 -2.18 -17.25 -24.57
N PRO A 532 -1.35 -17.26 -23.51
CA PRO A 532 -1.61 -18.08 -22.34
C PRO A 532 -2.75 -17.57 -21.47
N HIS A 533 -3.15 -16.31 -21.64
CA HIS A 533 -4.26 -15.69 -20.94
C HIS A 533 -4.82 -14.51 -21.74
N ALA A 534 -6.07 -14.18 -21.47
CA ALA A 534 -6.78 -13.03 -22.01
C ALA A 534 -7.53 -12.29 -20.90
N ILE A 535 -7.86 -11.03 -21.14
CA ILE A 535 -8.82 -10.29 -20.34
C ILE A 535 -10.14 -10.35 -21.09
N VAL A 536 -11.10 -11.06 -20.52
CA VAL A 536 -12.45 -11.24 -21.07
C VAL A 536 -13.37 -10.20 -20.45
N ILE A 537 -14.17 -9.52 -21.26
CA ILE A 537 -15.09 -8.47 -20.81
C ILE A 537 -16.51 -9.02 -20.92
N LYS A 538 -17.21 -9.04 -19.79
CA LYS A 538 -18.61 -9.48 -19.67
C LYS A 538 -19.52 -8.27 -19.47
N GLY A 539 -20.73 -8.31 -20.01
CA GLY A 539 -21.72 -7.25 -19.89
C GLY A 539 -22.72 -7.23 -21.03
N GLU A 540 -23.69 -6.31 -20.97
CA GLU A 540 -24.63 -6.06 -22.07
C GLU A 540 -24.00 -5.10 -23.08
N ILE A 541 -24.11 -5.41 -24.38
CA ILE A 541 -23.65 -4.50 -25.44
C ILE A 541 -24.63 -3.32 -25.58
N ASP A 542 -24.11 -2.10 -25.67
CA ASP A 542 -24.91 -0.93 -26.05
C ASP A 542 -25.36 -1.08 -27.50
N ALA A 543 -26.67 -1.21 -27.71
CA ALA A 543 -27.31 -1.38 -29.01
C ALA A 543 -27.07 -0.21 -29.99
N THR A 544 -26.61 0.95 -29.51
CA THR A 544 -26.26 2.10 -30.35
C THR A 544 -24.82 2.05 -30.88
N THR A 545 -24.03 1.07 -30.45
CA THR A 545 -22.65 0.88 -30.89
C THR A 545 -22.58 0.57 -32.39
N ASP A 546 -21.79 1.34 -33.13
CA ASP A 546 -21.42 1.00 -34.51
C ASP A 546 -20.22 0.05 -34.53
N ASP A 547 -20.44 -1.20 -34.90
CA ASP A 547 -19.43 -2.25 -34.99
C ASP A 547 -19.28 -2.81 -36.42
N SER A 548 -19.67 -2.03 -37.43
CA SER A 548 -19.80 -2.49 -38.81
C SER A 548 -18.49 -2.90 -39.50
N GLU A 549 -17.33 -2.43 -39.04
CA GLU A 549 -16.02 -2.91 -39.53
C GLU A 549 -15.71 -4.32 -38.97
N ASP A 550 -15.60 -5.30 -39.87
CA ASP A 550 -15.17 -6.67 -39.58
C ASP A 550 -13.90 -7.01 -40.39
N LEU A 551 -12.92 -7.62 -39.73
CA LEU A 551 -11.86 -8.35 -40.42
C LEU A 551 -12.36 -9.79 -40.60
N SER A 552 -13.00 -10.08 -41.73
CA SER A 552 -13.69 -11.35 -41.96
C SER A 552 -12.75 -12.57 -41.94
N THR A 553 -12.97 -13.45 -40.96
CA THR A 553 -12.82 -14.93 -40.92
C THR A 553 -11.71 -15.64 -41.71
N ALA A 554 -10.84 -16.37 -40.99
CA ALA A 554 -10.27 -17.64 -41.47
C ALA A 554 -10.18 -18.68 -40.33
N THR A 555 -10.97 -19.72 -40.50
CA THR A 555 -11.06 -20.99 -39.75
C THR A 555 -9.71 -21.69 -39.52
N SER A 556 -9.61 -22.31 -38.34
CA SER A 556 -8.82 -23.50 -37.99
C SER A 556 -7.82 -24.01 -39.04
N LEU A 557 -6.52 -23.92 -38.73
CA LEU A 557 -5.51 -24.72 -39.40
C LEU A 557 -4.90 -25.73 -38.42
N GLU A 558 -5.07 -27.01 -38.78
CA GLU A 558 -4.42 -28.18 -38.19
C GLU A 558 -2.89 -28.02 -38.10
N PRO A 559 -2.21 -28.75 -37.19
CA PRO A 559 -0.79 -28.61 -36.98
C PRO A 559 0.02 -29.10 -38.18
N GLU A 560 0.60 -28.18 -38.97
CA GLU A 560 1.60 -28.54 -39.96
C GLU A 560 2.88 -29.05 -39.29
N THR A 561 3.11 -30.35 -39.43
CA THR A 561 4.41 -30.99 -39.28
C THR A 561 5.37 -30.48 -40.36
N GLY A 562 6.38 -29.67 -40.00
CA GLY A 562 7.29 -29.14 -41.02
C GLY A 562 8.55 -28.42 -40.55
N SER A 563 9.60 -29.19 -40.24
CA SER A 563 11.03 -28.84 -40.38
C SER A 563 11.59 -27.57 -39.69
N ARG A 564 12.13 -27.78 -38.48
CA ARG A 564 13.13 -26.88 -37.85
C ARG A 564 14.37 -26.75 -38.75
N ARG A 565 14.55 -25.61 -39.42
CA ARG A 565 15.88 -25.13 -39.83
C ARG A 565 16.48 -24.28 -38.72
N ARG A 566 17.32 -24.92 -37.89
CA ARG A 566 18.35 -24.25 -37.08
C ARG A 566 19.21 -23.37 -38.00
N ARG A 567 19.24 -22.05 -37.77
CA ARG A 567 20.38 -21.21 -38.17
C ARG A 567 21.16 -20.84 -36.92
N LYS A 568 22.36 -21.41 -36.83
CA LYS A 568 23.47 -20.91 -36.02
C LYS A 568 23.83 -19.51 -36.54
N ARG A 569 23.80 -18.50 -35.68
CA ARG A 569 24.96 -17.67 -35.31
C ARG A 569 24.55 -16.71 -34.21
#